data_AF-A0A1F6XDW1-F1
#
_entry.id   AF-A0A1F6XDW1-F1
#
_cell.length_a   1.000
_cell.length_b   1.000
_cell.length_c   1.000
_cell.angle_alpha   90.00
_cell.angle_beta   90.00
_cell.angle_gamma   90.00
#
_symmetry.space_group_name_H-M   'P 1'
#
loop_
_entity.id
_entity.type
_entity.pdbx_description
1 polymer ?
#
loop_
_entity_poly.entity_id
_entity_poly.type
_entity_poly.pdbx_seq_one_letter_code
_entity_poly.pdbx_strand_id
1 'polypeptide(L)'
;MKNKIIVLFLGLALAMMPVLASAQVTGEFIGCAGIPLGTLEGILCKVGDILNLIVPILIALAVVIFIWGVITYVVGGDEEAKKKGRQRMIWGIIGIAVIVALWGLVRVLTNTFGVGNIENINFPTTPY
;
A
#
# COMPACT_ATOMS: atom_id res chain seq x y z
N MET A 1 -29.86 -22.87 -12.84
CA MET A 1 -29.26 -21.51 -12.87
C MET A 1 -28.17 -21.30 -11.81
N LYS A 2 -28.28 -21.89 -10.61
CA LYS A 2 -27.33 -21.73 -9.49
C LYS A 2 -25.86 -22.06 -9.83
N ASN A 3 -25.63 -23.14 -10.59
CA ASN A 3 -24.27 -23.59 -10.93
C ASN A 3 -23.56 -22.67 -11.93
N LYS A 4 -24.30 -21.94 -12.78
CA LYS A 4 -23.73 -21.00 -13.76
C LYS A 4 -23.20 -19.72 -13.11
N ILE A 5 -23.86 -19.27 -12.03
CA ILE A 5 -23.46 -18.09 -11.26
C ILE A 5 -22.19 -18.38 -10.45
N ILE A 6 -22.06 -19.58 -9.88
CA ILE A 6 -20.87 -20.02 -9.16
C ILE A 6 -19.65 -20.04 -10.08
N VAL A 7 -19.80 -20.57 -11.31
CA VAL A 7 -18.71 -20.62 -12.30
C VAL A 7 -18.27 -19.21 -12.75
N LEU A 8 -19.21 -18.26 -12.82
CA LEU A 8 -18.92 -16.88 -13.23
C LEU A 8 -18.21 -16.08 -12.12
N PHE A 9 -18.61 -16.27 -10.87
CA PHE A 9 -17.91 -15.70 -9.71
C PHE A 9 -16.50 -16.27 -9.52
N LEU A 10 -16.34 -17.57 -9.74
CA LEU A 10 -15.03 -18.24 -9.67
C LEU A 10 -14.09 -17.76 -10.78
N GLY A 11 -14.61 -17.60 -12.01
CA GLY A 11 -13.86 -17.06 -13.14
C GLY A 11 -13.38 -15.62 -12.92
N LEU A 12 -14.22 -14.77 -12.31
CA LEU A 12 -13.85 -13.40 -11.96
C LEU A 12 -12.77 -13.35 -10.86
N ALA A 13 -12.88 -14.22 -9.84
CA ALA A 13 -11.88 -14.32 -8.79
C ALA A 13 -10.50 -14.75 -9.32
N LEU A 14 -10.47 -15.69 -10.28
CA LEU A 14 -9.26 -16.12 -10.98
C LEU A 14 -8.64 -14.99 -11.83
N ALA A 15 -9.47 -14.18 -12.50
CA ALA A 15 -8.99 -13.03 -13.27
C ALA A 15 -8.41 -11.90 -12.38
N MET A 16 -8.75 -11.87 -11.09
CA MET A 16 -8.23 -10.90 -10.11
C MET A 16 -7.01 -11.40 -9.33
N MET A 17 -6.63 -12.69 -9.46
CA MET A 17 -5.40 -13.22 -8.84
C MET A 17 -4.12 -12.45 -9.18
N PRO A 18 -3.92 -11.96 -10.43
CA PRO A 18 -2.74 -11.17 -10.75
C PRO A 18 -2.72 -9.83 -10.01
N VAL A 19 -3.89 -9.22 -9.81
CA VAL A 19 -4.03 -7.93 -9.13
C VAL A 19 -3.70 -8.07 -7.64
N LEU A 20 -4.07 -9.20 -7.04
CA LEU A 20 -3.72 -9.55 -5.66
C LEU A 20 -2.23 -9.82 -5.49
N ALA A 21 -1.59 -10.50 -6.45
CA ALA A 21 -0.14 -10.68 -6.46
C ALA A 21 0.60 -9.33 -6.57
N SER A 22 0.09 -8.38 -7.37
CA SER A 22 0.65 -7.03 -7.45
C SER A 22 0.36 -6.14 -6.23
N ALA A 23 -0.53 -6.56 -5.32
CA ALA A 23 -0.77 -5.88 -4.05
C ALA A 23 0.14 -6.39 -2.92
N GLN A 24 0.93 -7.45 -3.17
CA GLN A 24 1.88 -7.95 -2.19
C GLN A 24 2.95 -6.87 -1.95
N VAL A 25 3.00 -6.37 -0.73
CA VAL A 25 4.01 -5.42 -0.27
C VAL A 25 5.37 -6.12 -0.38
N THR A 26 6.14 -5.78 -1.41
CA THR A 26 7.52 -6.24 -1.62
C THR A 26 8.53 -5.45 -0.79
N GLY A 27 8.10 -4.85 0.32
CA GLY A 27 8.98 -4.20 1.28
C GLY A 27 9.38 -5.20 2.35
N GLU A 28 10.65 -5.58 2.38
CA GLU A 28 11.22 -6.36 3.48
C GLU A 28 10.86 -5.68 4.81
N PHE A 29 10.21 -6.41 5.72
CA PHE A 29 9.94 -5.90 7.07
C PHE A 29 11.25 -5.94 7.86
N ILE A 30 12.06 -4.90 7.70
CA ILE A 30 13.24 -4.69 8.54
C ILE A 30 12.73 -4.18 9.89
N GLY A 31 12.30 -5.12 10.73
CA GLY A 31 11.95 -4.80 12.10
C GLY A 31 13.19 -4.32 12.85
N CYS A 32 13.06 -3.24 13.63
CA CYS A 32 14.15 -2.63 14.39
C CYS A 32 14.57 -3.45 15.63
N ALA A 33 14.52 -4.79 15.56
CA ALA A 33 14.85 -5.69 16.65
C ALA A 33 16.37 -5.72 16.87
N GLY A 34 16.85 -4.80 17.71
CA GLY A 34 18.27 -4.75 18.12
C GLY A 34 18.88 -3.36 18.23
N ILE A 35 18.17 -2.30 17.81
CA ILE A 35 18.71 -0.93 17.87
C ILE A 35 18.29 -0.24 19.19
N PRO A 36 19.24 0.16 20.05
CA PRO A 36 18.90 0.86 21.29
C PRO A 36 18.28 2.25 21.02
N LEU A 37 17.15 2.52 21.68
CA LEU A 37 16.33 3.74 21.53
C LEU A 37 17.04 5.05 21.91
N GLY A 38 18.25 4.99 22.48
CA GLY A 38 19.08 6.15 22.81
C GLY A 38 19.85 6.72 21.61
N THR A 39 19.77 6.10 20.44
CA THR A 39 20.45 6.54 19.21
C THR A 39 19.46 7.17 18.22
N LEU A 40 19.93 8.14 17.43
CA LEU A 40 19.13 8.76 16.36
C LEU A 40 18.60 7.71 15.38
N GLU A 41 19.39 6.68 15.13
CA GLU A 41 19.05 5.53 14.29
C GLU A 41 17.88 4.72 14.88
N GLY A 42 17.85 4.50 16.20
CA GLY A 42 16.74 3.83 16.88
C GLY A 42 15.41 4.60 16.80
N ILE A 43 15.44 5.93 16.91
CA ILE A 43 14.25 6.78 16.79
C ILE A 43 13.72 6.77 15.35
N LEU A 44 14.61 6.97 14.37
CA LEU A 44 14.24 6.94 12.94
C LEU A 44 13.66 5.57 12.55
N CYS A 45 14.26 4.49 13.05
CA CYS A 45 13.78 3.14 12.79
C CYS A 45 12.40 2.90 13.41
N LYS A 46 12.15 3.34 14.66
CA LYS A 46 10.82 3.22 15.28
C LYS A 46 9.74 4.05 14.58
N VAL A 47 10.08 5.23 14.07
CA VAL A 47 9.16 6.03 13.25
C VAL A 47 8.86 5.30 11.94
N GLY A 48 9.87 4.69 11.32
CA GLY A 48 9.71 3.84 10.14
C GLY A 48 8.74 2.67 10.36
N ASP A 49 8.88 1.93 11.47
CA ASP A 49 7.96 0.84 11.85
C ASP A 49 6.50 1.32 11.96
N ILE A 50 6.28 2.46 12.62
CA ILE A 50 4.93 3.02 12.82
C ILE A 50 4.32 3.44 11.47
N LEU A 51 5.11 4.09 10.62
CA LEU A 51 4.67 4.49 9.29
C LEU A 51 4.36 3.27 8.42
N ASN A 52 5.17 2.20 8.48
CA ASN A 52 4.91 0.96 7.76
C ASN A 52 3.65 0.24 8.22
N LEU A 53 3.26 0.36 9.50
CA LEU A 53 2.00 -0.19 10.00
C LEU A 53 0.79 0.65 9.56
N ILE A 54 0.92 1.98 9.54
CA ILE A 54 -0.22 2.87 9.30
C ILE A 54 -0.56 3.05 7.83
N VAL A 55 0.43 2.99 6.94
CA VAL A 55 0.27 3.10 5.49
C VAL A 55 -0.72 2.06 4.91
N PRO A 56 -0.62 0.75 5.17
CA PRO A 56 -1.57 -0.22 4.62
C PRO A 56 -3.01 0.01 5.12
N ILE A 57 -3.18 0.51 6.35
CA ILE A 57 -4.49 0.87 6.90
C ILE A 57 -5.07 2.07 6.14
N LEU A 58 -4.25 3.09 5.84
CA LEU A 58 -4.64 4.25 5.04
C LEU A 58 -5.05 3.86 3.61
N ILE A 59 -4.31 2.93 2.98
CA ILE A 59 -4.64 2.41 1.65
C ILE A 59 -6.00 1.70 1.67
N ALA A 60 -6.22 0.81 2.65
CA ALA A 60 -7.48 0.10 2.79
C ALA A 60 -8.66 1.06 2.92
N LEU A 61 -8.52 2.11 3.74
CA LEU A 61 -9.54 3.12 3.95
C LEU A 61 -9.77 3.97 2.68
N ALA A 62 -8.71 4.32 1.95
CA ALA A 62 -8.82 5.05 0.68
C ALA A 62 -9.59 4.24 -0.38
N VAL A 63 -9.34 2.93 -0.48
CA VAL A 63 -10.05 2.03 -1.38
C VAL A 63 -11.54 1.94 -1.02
N VAL A 64 -11.88 1.86 0.27
CA VAL A 64 -13.28 1.84 0.73
C VAL A 64 -14.01 3.12 0.34
N ILE A 65 -13.40 4.30 0.57
CA ILE A 65 -13.99 5.59 0.18
C ILE A 65 -14.16 5.69 -1.34
N PHE A 66 -13.17 5.21 -2.10
CA PHE A 66 -13.23 5.18 -3.55
C PHE A 66 -14.41 4.33 -4.06
N ILE A 67 -14.55 3.10 -3.55
CA ILE A 67 -15.65 2.20 -3.90
C ILE A 67 -17.00 2.81 -3.52
N TRP A 68 -17.12 3.42 -2.34
CA TRP A 68 -18.36 4.11 -1.93
C TRP A 68 -18.70 5.28 -2.88
N GLY A 69 -17.70 6.05 -3.31
CA GLY A 69 -17.85 7.12 -4.29
C GLY A 69 -18.40 6.60 -5.63
N VAL A 70 -17.86 5.49 -6.13
CA VAL A 70 -18.31 4.84 -7.38
C VAL A 70 -19.76 4.37 -7.25
N ILE A 71 -20.11 3.67 -6.17
CA ILE A 71 -21.48 3.19 -5.93
C ILE A 71 -22.46 4.36 -5.88
N THR A 72 -22.13 5.44 -5.16
CA THR A 72 -22.98 6.63 -5.06
C THR A 72 -23.20 7.29 -6.43
N TYR A 73 -22.17 7.31 -7.29
CA TYR A 73 -22.25 7.91 -8.62
C TYR A 73 -23.06 7.07 -9.62
N VAL A 74 -22.93 5.74 -9.54
CA VAL A 74 -23.62 4.82 -10.46
C VAL A 74 -25.10 4.64 -10.07
N VAL A 75 -25.40 4.58 -8.78
CA VAL A 75 -26.77 4.38 -8.27
C VAL A 75 -27.56 5.70 -8.19
N GLY A 76 -26.87 6.84 -8.08
CA GLY A 76 -27.51 8.16 -8.04
C GLY A 76 -28.09 8.56 -9.40
N GLY A 77 -29.42 8.53 -9.52
CA GLY A 77 -30.15 9.01 -10.71
C GLY A 77 -30.14 10.54 -10.86
N ASP A 78 -30.16 11.26 -9.74
CA ASP A 78 -30.17 12.73 -9.69
C ASP A 78 -28.80 13.37 -9.94
N GLU A 79 -28.80 14.56 -10.56
CA GLU A 79 -27.59 15.35 -10.82
C GLU A 79 -26.81 15.68 -9.54
N GLU A 80 -27.50 15.93 -8.44
CA GLU A 80 -26.90 16.23 -7.14
C GLU A 80 -26.14 15.02 -6.56
N ALA A 81 -26.72 13.83 -6.66
CA ALA A 81 -26.11 12.59 -6.21
C ALA A 81 -24.86 12.25 -7.04
N LYS A 82 -24.92 12.49 -8.37
CA LYS A 82 -23.78 12.35 -9.27
C LYS A 82 -22.66 13.34 -8.95
N LYS A 83 -22.99 14.59 -8.59
CA LYS A 83 -21.99 15.59 -8.21
C LYS A 83 -21.26 15.19 -6.92
N LYS A 84 -22.01 14.73 -5.90
CA LYS A 84 -21.44 14.20 -4.65
C LYS A 84 -20.61 12.93 -4.86
N GLY A 85 -21.09 11.99 -5.69
CA GLY A 85 -20.36 10.76 -6.03
C GLY A 85 -19.02 11.05 -6.72
N ARG A 86 -19.01 11.99 -7.67
CA ARG A 86 -17.79 12.44 -8.36
C ARG A 86 -16.79 13.07 -7.39
N GLN A 87 -17.26 13.91 -6.47
CA GLN A 87 -16.38 14.54 -5.48
C GLN A 87 -15.72 13.50 -4.56
N ARG A 88 -16.47 12.48 -4.11
CA ARG A 88 -15.91 11.37 -3.30
C ARG A 88 -14.90 10.53 -4.08
N MET A 89 -15.14 10.27 -5.36
CA MET A 89 -14.17 9.57 -6.21
C MET A 89 -12.87 10.34 -6.34
N ILE A 90 -12.93 11.66 -6.59
CA ILE A 90 -11.74 12.50 -6.72
C ILE A 90 -10.93 12.47 -5.42
N TRP A 91 -11.58 12.59 -4.26
CA TRP A 91 -10.92 12.47 -2.97
C TRP A 91 -10.25 11.10 -2.74
N GLY A 92 -10.91 10.02 -3.16
CA GLY A 92 -10.33 8.67 -3.12
C GLY A 92 -9.09 8.54 -4.02
N ILE A 93 -9.16 9.06 -5.26
CA ILE A 93 -8.03 9.04 -6.22
C ILE A 93 -6.85 9.86 -5.69
N ILE A 94 -7.09 11.04 -5.14
CA ILE A 94 -6.04 11.88 -4.55
C ILE A 94 -5.36 11.14 -3.39
N GLY A 95 -6.14 10.49 -2.52
CA GLY A 95 -5.60 9.70 -1.40
C GLY A 95 -4.66 8.59 -1.88
N ILE A 96 -5.07 7.83 -2.89
CA ILE A 96 -4.23 6.76 -3.48
C ILE A 96 -3.00 7.36 -4.17
N ALA A 97 -3.17 8.45 -4.93
CA ALA A 97 -2.09 9.10 -5.66
C ALA A 97 -0.97 9.61 -4.73
N VAL A 98 -1.32 10.20 -3.59
CA VAL A 98 -0.33 10.68 -2.60
C VAL A 98 0.48 9.52 -2.02
N ILE A 99 -0.18 8.41 -1.67
CA ILE A 99 0.51 7.24 -1.09
C ILE A 99 1.49 6.64 -2.10
N VAL A 100 1.05 6.47 -3.35
CA VAL A 100 1.89 5.94 -4.43
C VAL A 100 3.03 6.91 -4.77
N ALA A 101 2.77 8.21 -4.79
CA ALA A 101 3.78 9.23 -5.08
C ALA A 101 4.89 9.25 -4.02
N LEU A 102 4.54 9.15 -2.73
CA LEU A 102 5.52 9.10 -1.64
C LEU A 102 6.38 7.84 -1.74
N TRP A 103 5.78 6.66 -1.96
CA TRP A 103 6.55 5.42 -2.12
C TRP A 103 7.39 5.39 -3.39
N GLY A 104 6.86 5.90 -4.50
CA GLY A 104 7.59 6.04 -5.75
C GLY A 104 8.79 6.97 -5.61
N LEU A 105 8.61 8.11 -4.93
CA LEU A 105 9.69 9.06 -4.68
C LEU A 105 10.76 8.46 -3.78
N VAL A 106 10.39 7.81 -2.67
CA VAL A 106 11.35 7.12 -1.79
C VAL A 106 12.16 6.11 -2.59
N ARG A 107 11.51 5.29 -3.44
CA ARG A 107 12.21 4.28 -4.25
C ARG A 107 13.17 4.88 -5.27
N VAL A 108 12.81 6.00 -5.90
CA VAL A 108 13.71 6.73 -6.80
C VAL A 108 14.92 7.25 -6.02
N LEU A 109 14.71 7.82 -4.84
CA LEU A 109 15.81 8.33 -4.00
C LEU A 109 16.72 7.19 -3.53
N THR A 110 16.18 6.08 -3.03
CA THR A 110 17.00 4.93 -2.58
C THR A 110 17.79 4.30 -3.73
N ASN A 111 17.20 4.22 -4.92
CA ASN A 111 17.87 3.70 -6.11
C ASN A 111 18.96 4.65 -6.62
N THR A 112 18.72 5.96 -6.55
CA THR A 112 19.66 6.99 -7.04
C THR A 112 20.85 7.14 -6.10
N PHE A 113 20.62 7.10 -4.79
CA PHE A 113 21.67 7.28 -3.78
C PHE A 113 22.27 5.96 -3.27
N GLY A 114 21.78 4.80 -3.73
CA GLY A 114 22.33 3.48 -3.39
C GLY A 114 22.11 3.03 -1.93
N VAL A 115 21.29 3.74 -1.16
CA VAL A 115 21.12 3.55 0.29
C VAL A 115 20.32 2.28 0.65
N GLY A 116 19.73 1.59 -0.34
CA GLY A 116 18.93 0.38 -0.12
C GLY A 116 19.71 -0.94 -0.14
N ASN A 117 20.97 -0.94 -0.58
CA ASN A 117 21.80 -2.15 -0.61
C ASN A 117 22.69 -2.20 0.63
N ILE A 118 22.09 -2.47 1.78
CA ILE A 118 22.84 -3.05 2.90
C ILE A 118 23.13 -4.50 2.50
N GLU A 119 24.20 -4.69 1.70
CA GLU A 119 24.84 -5.99 1.64
C GLU A 119 25.14 -6.39 3.07
N ASN A 120 24.76 -7.61 3.47
CA ASN A 120 25.18 -8.16 4.76
C ASN A 120 26.71 -8.15 4.76
N ILE A 121 27.31 -7.12 5.36
CA ILE A 121 28.74 -7.06 5.61
C ILE A 121 28.99 -8.11 6.69
N ASN A 122 29.16 -9.36 6.27
CA ASN A 122 29.69 -10.40 7.13
C ASN A 122 31.11 -9.97 7.49
N PHE A 123 31.24 -9.38 8.67
CA PHE A 123 32.55 -9.10 9.23
C PHE A 123 33.31 -10.43 9.31
N PRO A 124 34.55 -10.51 8.78
CA PRO A 124 35.33 -11.71 8.89
C PRO A 124 35.51 -12.03 10.37
N THR A 125 34.86 -13.09 10.83
CA THR A 125 35.09 -13.61 12.18
C THR A 125 36.43 -14.32 12.17
N THR A 126 37.35 -13.84 13.02
CA THR A 126 38.60 -14.55 13.26
C THR A 126 38.29 -15.88 13.93
N PRO A 127 38.89 -17.00 13.47
CA PRO A 127 38.71 -18.28 14.13
C PRO A 127 39.23 -18.20 15.57
N TYR A 128 38.41 -18.57 16.54
CA TYR A 128 38.85 -19.08 17.84
C TYR A 128 38.02 -20.31 18.20
#